data_AF-A0AAJ5W9L8-F1
#
_entry.id   AF-A0AAJ5W9L8-F1
#
_cell.length_a   1.000
_cell.length_b   1.000
_cell.length_c   1.000
_cell.angle_alpha   90.00
_cell.angle_beta   90.00
_cell.angle_gamma   90.00
#
_symmetry.space_group_name_H-M   'P 1'
#
loop_
_entity.id
_entity.type
_entity.pdbx_description
1 polymer ?
#
loop_
_entity_poly.entity_id
_entity_poly.type
_entity_poly.pdbx_seq_one_letter_code
_entity_poly.pdbx_strand_id
1 'polypeptide(L)' 'MKHYITDLDGNLLEVTDLKEAIFQVAMYISYLHDQPSEEQAVFAIRRKIYWKDIYTKLNQLRKIETQQTA' A
#
# COMPACT_ATOMS: atom_id res chain seq x y z
N MET A 1 -13.15 -13.67 -0.96
CA MET A 1 -12.83 -13.78 -2.40
C MET A 1 -11.33 -13.57 -2.55
N LYS A 2 -10.71 -13.94 -3.67
CA LYS A 2 -9.34 -13.52 -3.94
C LYS A 2 -9.36 -12.11 -4.50
N HIS A 3 -8.53 -11.23 -3.96
CA HIS A 3 -8.44 -9.85 -4.41
C HIS A 3 -7.11 -9.61 -5.08
N TYR A 4 -7.11 -8.76 -6.08
CA TYR A 4 -5.91 -8.39 -6.82
C TYR A 4 -5.84 -6.88 -7.00
N ILE A 5 -4.63 -6.35 -6.93
CA ILE A 5 -4.32 -4.97 -7.30
C ILE A 5 -3.10 -4.96 -8.21
N THR A 6 -3.00 -3.99 -9.11
CA THR A 6 -1.78 -3.76 -9.89
C THR A 6 -0.95 -2.69 -9.19
N ASP A 7 0.33 -2.92 -8.98
CA ASP A 7 1.24 -1.92 -8.41
C ASP A 7 1.65 -0.84 -9.42
N LEU A 8 2.56 0.07 -9.04
CA LEU A 8 3.03 1.14 -9.93
C LEU A 8 3.94 0.64 -11.07
N ASP A 9 4.55 -0.54 -10.90
CA ASP A 9 5.44 -1.15 -11.88
C ASP A 9 4.69 -2.09 -12.84
N GLY A 10 3.36 -2.21 -12.68
CA GLY A 10 2.50 -3.04 -13.52
C GLY A 10 2.39 -4.48 -13.04
N ASN A 11 2.95 -4.83 -11.88
CA ASN A 11 2.86 -6.19 -11.35
C ASN A 11 1.52 -6.41 -10.67
N LEU A 12 0.97 -7.61 -10.87
CA LEU A 12 -0.24 -8.04 -10.19
C LEU A 12 0.09 -8.59 -8.80
N LEU A 13 -0.53 -8.04 -7.77
CA LEU A 13 -0.38 -8.46 -6.38
C LEU A 13 -1.65 -9.13 -5.90
N GLU A 14 -1.52 -10.35 -5.37
CA GLU A 14 -2.60 -11.04 -4.66
C GLU A 14 -2.73 -10.46 -3.24
N VAL A 15 -3.94 -10.05 -2.88
CA VAL A 15 -4.29 -9.60 -1.53
C VAL A 15 -5.00 -10.73 -0.82
N THR A 16 -4.28 -11.39 0.09
CA THR A 16 -4.73 -12.58 0.81
C THR A 16 -5.59 -12.24 2.03
N ASP A 17 -5.29 -11.14 2.71
CA ASP A 17 -6.10 -10.54 3.77
C ASP A 17 -6.10 -9.02 3.59
N LEU A 18 -7.27 -8.47 3.27
CA LEU A 18 -7.40 -7.04 2.96
C LEU A 18 -7.17 -6.15 4.18
N LYS A 19 -7.64 -6.56 5.36
CA LYS A 19 -7.52 -5.76 6.58
C LYS A 19 -6.07 -5.70 7.02
N GLU A 20 -5.40 -6.85 7.02
CA GLU A 20 -4.00 -6.97 7.39
C GLU A 20 -3.09 -6.26 6.38
N ALA A 21 -3.37 -6.38 5.07
CA ALA A 21 -2.63 -5.65 4.05
C ALA A 21 -2.70 -4.12 4.24
N ILE A 22 -3.89 -3.58 4.55
CA ILE A 22 -4.06 -2.14 4.83
C ILE A 22 -3.22 -1.73 6.04
N PHE A 23 -3.22 -2.54 7.11
CA PHE A 23 -2.45 -2.26 8.32
C PHE A 23 -0.94 -2.26 8.06
N GLN A 24 -0.43 -3.29 7.37
CA GLN A 24 0.99 -3.41 7.04
C GLN A 24 1.48 -2.23 6.20
N VAL A 25 0.71 -1.83 5.18
CA VAL A 25 1.10 -0.71 4.31
C VAL A 25 1.08 0.62 5.06
N ALA A 26 0.14 0.83 5.98
CA ALA A 26 0.13 2.02 6.83
C ALA A 26 1.41 2.13 7.69
N MET A 27 1.90 1.00 8.21
CA MET A 27 3.17 0.94 8.96
C MET A 27 4.38 1.27 8.08
N TYR A 28 4.41 0.80 6.83
CA TYR A 28 5.49 1.14 5.91
C TYR A 28 5.50 2.62 5.49
N ILE A 29 4.34 3.27 5.43
CA ILE A 29 4.23 4.71 5.14
C ILE A 29 4.71 5.55 6.33
N SER A 30 4.45 5.11 7.56
CA SER A 30 4.80 5.84 8.79
C SER A 30 6.27 5.67 9.20
N TYR A 31 6.99 4.71 8.62
CA TYR A 31 8.41 4.51 8.88
C TYR A 31 9.24 5.71 8.33
N LEU A 32 9.57 6.65 9.22
CA LEU A 32 10.47 7.76 8.96
C LEU A 32 11.88 7.37 9.40
N HIS A 33 12.88 7.71 8.57
CA HIS A 33 14.27 7.73 9.02
C HIS A 33 14.48 9.06 9.74
N ASP A 34 15.00 9.04 10.97
CA ASP A 34 15.16 10.27 11.77
C ASP A 34 16.23 11.22 11.22
N GLN A 35 17.21 10.71 10.45
CA GLN A 35 18.25 11.48 9.75
C GLN A 35 18.77 10.71 8.52
N PRO A 36 18.01 10.61 7.42
CA PRO A 36 18.47 9.90 6.23
C PRO A 36 19.60 10.67 5.54
N SER A 37 20.63 9.97 5.09
CA SER A 37 21.51 10.48 4.04
C SER A 37 20.70 10.83 2.78
N GLU A 38 21.27 11.64 1.87
CA GLU A 38 20.58 12.06 0.65
C GLU A 38 20.09 10.87 -0.21
N GLU A 39 20.92 9.83 -0.34
CA GLU A 39 20.55 8.59 -1.05
C GLU A 39 19.40 7.85 -0.35
N GLN A 40 19.46 7.74 0.99
CA GLN A 40 18.38 7.14 1.78
C GLN A 40 17.08 7.95 1.68
N ALA A 41 17.16 9.28 1.57
CA ALA A 41 16.01 10.15 1.40
C ALA A 41 15.32 9.93 0.04
N VAL A 42 16.09 9.86 -1.05
CA VAL A 42 15.56 9.56 -2.39
C VAL A 42 14.89 8.18 -2.42
N PHE A 43 15.55 7.16 -1.86
CA PHE A 43 14.97 5.82 -1.76
C PHE A 43 13.70 5.80 -0.89
N ALA A 44 13.68 6.53 0.23
CA ALA A 44 12.52 6.65 1.10
C ALA A 44 11.34 7.34 0.40
N ILE A 45 11.60 8.38 -0.40
CA ILE A 45 10.56 9.06 -1.19
C ILE A 45 9.91 8.09 -2.18
N ARG A 46 10.71 7.32 -2.94
CA ARG A 46 10.18 6.34 -3.89
C ARG A 46 9.33 5.27 -3.20
N ARG A 47 9.81 4.71 -2.08
CA ARG A 47 9.04 3.75 -1.28
C ARG A 47 7.75 4.37 -0.74
N LYS A 48 7.78 5.61 -0.27
CA LYS A 48 6.59 6.30 0.25
C LYS A 48 5.54 6.52 -0.83
N ILE A 49 5.94 6.86 -2.06
CA ILE A 49 5.04 6.99 -3.20
C ILE A 49 4.39 5.62 -3.50
N TYR A 50 5.22 4.59 -3.62
CA TYR A 50 4.76 3.21 -3.85
C TYR A 50 3.74 2.76 -2.79
N TRP A 51 4.09 2.85 -1.51
CA TRP A 51 3.19 2.38 -0.45
C TRP A 51 1.90 3.20 -0.35
N LYS A 52 1.94 4.51 -0.62
CA LYS A 52 0.71 5.33 -0.67
C LYS A 52 -0.24 4.91 -1.78
N ASP A 53 0.31 4.55 -2.94
CA ASP A 53 -0.49 4.03 -4.05
C ASP A 53 -1.15 2.71 -3.67
N ILE A 54 -0.39 1.75 -3.14
CA ILE A 54 -0.93 0.47 -2.65
C ILE A 54 -2.01 0.70 -1.58
N TYR A 55 -1.75 1.57 -0.60
CA TYR A 55 -2.72 1.89 0.46
C TYR A 55 -4.04 2.42 -0.10
N THR A 56 -3.97 3.26 -1.12
CA THR A 56 -5.14 3.84 -1.79
C THR A 56 -5.96 2.75 -2.48
N LYS A 57 -5.29 1.87 -3.25
CA LYS A 57 -5.93 0.76 -3.96
C LYS A 57 -6.59 -0.23 -3.01
N LEU A 58 -5.93 -0.59 -1.91
CA LEU A 58 -6.51 -1.45 -0.88
C LEU A 58 -7.74 -0.81 -0.21
N ASN A 59 -7.72 0.49 0.04
CA ASN A 59 -8.88 1.18 0.60
C ASN A 59 -10.06 1.29 -0.38
N GLN A 60 -9.79 1.44 -1.68
CA GLN A 60 -10.82 1.38 -2.71
C GLN A 60 -11.47 -0.01 -2.76
N LEU A 61 -10.64 -1.05 -2.73
CA LEU A 61 -11.10 -2.44 -2.68
C LEU A 61 -12.01 -2.70 -1.46
N ARG A 62 -11.62 -2.22 -0.27
CA ARG A 62 -12.42 -2.35 0.95
C ARG A 62 -13.79 -1.68 0.84
N LYS A 63 -13.84 -0.49 0.22
CA LYS A 63 -15.11 0.21 -0.03
C LYS A 63 -16.02 -0.60 -0.95
N ILE A 64 -15.46 -1.20 -1.99
CA ILE A 64 -16.20 -2.06 -2.93
C ILE A 64 -16.77 -3.27 -2.19
N GLU A 65 -15.98 -3.95 -1.36
CA GLU A 65 -16.49 -5.08 -0.55
C GLU A 65 -17.65 -4.67 0.36
N THR A 66 -17.49 -3.53 1.05
CA THR A 66 -18.50 -3.07 2.02
C THR A 66 -19.82 -2.71 1.33
N GLN A 67 -19.76 -2.15 0.11
CA GLN A 67 -20.93 -1.83 -0.71
C GLN A 67 -21.60 -3.06 -1.32
N GLN A 68 -20.88 -4.18 -1.50
CA GLN A 68 -21.45 -5.44 -1.99
C GLN A 68 -22.15 -6.26 -0.90
N THR A 69 -21.87 -5.97 0.37
CA THR A 69 -22.47 -6.66 1.53
C THR A 69 -23.63 -5.90 2.18
N ALA A 70 -23.99 -4.72 1.68
CA ALA A 70 -25.08 -3.87 2.16
C ALA A 70 -26.33 -4.03 1.28
#